data_AF-A0A3N0WNR3-F1
#
_entry.id   AF-A0A3N0WNR3-F1
#
_cell.length_a   1.000
_cell.length_b   1.000
_cell.length_c   1.000
_cell.angle_alpha   90.00
_cell.angle_beta   90.00
_cell.angle_gamma   90.00
#
_symmetry.space_group_name_H-M   'P 1'
#
loop_
_entity.id
_entity.type
_entity.pdbx_description
1 polymer ?
#
loop_
_entity_poly.entity_id
_entity_poly.type
_entity_poly.pdbx_seq_one_letter_code
_entity_poly.pdbx_strand_id
1 'polypeptide(L)'
;MLMNRPDKLMEAERIDIKDKTGKNRIVISNVDHIPPPIVNGKTYQRAVTPAGLIFYDKKGDERGGLAITDTDKTNFNALAFDYQNADAIGMFAQDNKNDQYFKAGFTINDKDLSGKPGHNINRINLVTENGNAALVLKDANEIPRIVLKVDSLGNASIETFDKGGKLKWRQ
;
A
#
# COMPACT_ATOMS: atom_id res chain seq x y z
N MET A 1 -38.21 0.86 15.21
CA MET A 1 -38.16 2.29 14.87
C MET A 1 -37.55 2.39 13.48
N LEU A 2 -38.38 2.60 12.45
CA LEU A 2 -37.90 2.84 11.09
C LEU A 2 -37.46 4.31 11.02
N MET A 3 -36.14 4.55 10.94
CA MET A 3 -35.64 5.89 10.66
C MET A 3 -35.96 6.24 9.21
N ASN A 4 -36.70 7.32 9.00
CA ASN A 4 -36.79 8.03 7.73
C ASN A 4 -35.37 8.31 7.23
N ARG A 5 -34.88 7.51 6.28
CA ARG A 5 -33.67 7.86 5.51
C ARG A 5 -34.08 8.99 4.55
N PRO A 6 -33.47 10.18 4.62
CA PRO A 6 -33.82 11.26 3.70
C PRO A 6 -33.51 10.83 2.25
N ASP A 7 -34.33 11.27 1.30
CA ASP A 7 -34.29 10.97 -0.15
C ASP A 7 -33.00 11.43 -0.90
N LYS A 8 -31.89 11.69 -0.19
CA LYS A 8 -30.60 12.15 -0.71
C LYS A 8 -29.44 11.16 -0.51
N LEU A 9 -29.75 9.89 -0.24
CA LEU A 9 -28.75 8.83 -0.06
C LEU A 9 -28.65 7.99 -1.34
N MET A 10 -27.42 7.80 -1.84
CA MET A 10 -27.11 6.82 -2.89
C MET A 10 -26.36 5.66 -2.25
N GLU A 11 -26.95 4.48 -2.31
CA GLU A 11 -26.36 3.22 -1.85
C GLU A 11 -26.01 2.38 -3.08
N ALA A 12 -24.76 1.91 -3.15
CA ALA A 12 -24.29 1.08 -4.24
C ALA A 12 -23.19 0.15 -3.73
N GLU A 13 -23.21 -1.09 -4.18
CA GLU A 13 -22.15 -2.06 -3.92
C GLU A 13 -20.89 -1.74 -4.75
N ARG A 14 -21.08 -1.09 -5.90
CA ARG A 14 -20.02 -0.64 -6.81
C ARG A 14 -20.44 0.56 -7.66
N ILE A 15 -19.49 1.47 -7.88
CA ILE A 15 -19.61 2.63 -8.79
C ILE A 15 -18.43 2.61 -9.78
N ASP A 16 -18.74 2.55 -11.07
CA ASP A 16 -17.76 2.63 -12.17
C ASP A 16 -17.79 4.02 -12.82
N ILE A 17 -16.68 4.75 -12.78
CA ILE A 17 -16.47 5.98 -13.55
C ILE A 17 -15.68 5.63 -14.81
N LYS A 18 -16.31 5.78 -15.97
CA LYS A 18 -15.74 5.39 -17.28
C LYS A 18 -15.41 6.60 -18.14
N ASP A 19 -14.41 6.45 -19.01
CA ASP A 19 -14.16 7.41 -20.09
C ASP A 19 -15.09 7.16 -21.30
N LYS A 20 -14.98 8.01 -22.33
CA LYS A 20 -15.80 7.91 -23.56
C LYS A 20 -15.59 6.61 -24.34
N THR A 21 -14.51 5.88 -24.09
CA THR A 21 -14.21 4.60 -24.73
C THR A 21 -14.81 3.42 -23.95
N GLY A 22 -15.42 3.67 -22.78
CA GLY A 22 -15.99 2.64 -21.91
C GLY A 22 -15.00 2.04 -20.92
N LYS A 23 -13.75 2.51 -20.89
CA LYS A 23 -12.74 2.04 -19.94
C LYS A 23 -12.91 2.69 -18.58
N ASN A 24 -12.72 1.91 -17.52
CA ASN A 24 -12.74 2.43 -16.16
C ASN A 24 -11.61 3.44 -15.96
N ARG A 25 -11.91 4.51 -15.21
CA ARG A 25 -10.95 5.50 -14.71
C ARG A 25 -10.88 5.46 -13.20
N ILE A 26 -12.03 5.24 -12.56
CA ILE A 26 -12.16 5.03 -11.12
C ILE A 26 -13.20 3.92 -10.93
N VAL A 27 -12.93 2.99 -10.01
CA VAL A 27 -13.91 2.04 -9.50
C VAL A 27 -13.92 2.16 -7.98
N ILE A 28 -15.10 2.31 -7.39
CA ILE A 28 -15.32 2.24 -5.94
C ILE A 28 -16.18 1.00 -5.68
N SER A 29 -15.78 0.11 -4.78
CA SER A 29 -16.50 -1.15 -4.55
C SER A 29 -16.33 -1.72 -3.14
N ASN A 30 -17.29 -2.53 -2.72
CA ASN A 30 -17.13 -3.44 -1.59
C ASN A 30 -16.22 -4.65 -1.95
N VAL A 31 -16.06 -5.59 -1.00
CA VAL A 31 -15.25 -6.80 -1.16
C VAL A 31 -15.80 -7.76 -2.23
N ASP A 32 -17.11 -7.80 -2.44
CA ASP A 32 -17.75 -8.76 -3.36
C ASP A 32 -17.63 -8.33 -4.83
N HIS A 33 -17.44 -7.03 -5.09
CA HIS A 33 -17.49 -6.46 -6.44
C HIS A 33 -16.20 -5.78 -6.91
N ILE A 34 -15.12 -5.86 -6.13
CA ILE A 34 -13.83 -5.30 -6.55
C ILE A 34 -13.30 -6.00 -7.82
N PRO A 35 -12.94 -5.26 -8.88
CA PRO A 35 -12.44 -5.86 -10.10
C PRO A 35 -11.05 -6.49 -9.91
N PRO A 36 -10.71 -7.53 -10.70
CA PRO A 36 -9.36 -8.08 -10.69
C PRO A 36 -8.34 -7.08 -11.27
N PRO A 37 -7.07 -7.15 -10.85
CA PRO A 37 -6.02 -6.26 -11.30
C PRO A 37 -5.71 -6.43 -12.78
N ILE A 38 -5.52 -5.30 -13.47
CA ILE A 38 -5.18 -5.24 -14.90
C ILE A 38 -3.83 -4.58 -15.04
N VAL A 39 -2.83 -5.33 -15.53
CA VAL A 39 -1.48 -4.82 -15.77
C VAL A 39 -1.07 -5.19 -17.19
N ASN A 40 -0.67 -4.21 -17.99
CA ASN A 40 -0.32 -4.37 -19.40
C ASN A 40 -1.42 -5.12 -20.19
N GLY A 41 -2.69 -4.81 -19.93
CA GLY A 41 -3.86 -5.41 -20.57
C GLY A 41 -4.16 -6.85 -20.15
N LYS A 42 -3.45 -7.41 -19.16
CA LYS A 42 -3.69 -8.77 -18.65
C LYS A 42 -4.33 -8.71 -17.28
N THR A 43 -5.31 -9.57 -17.06
CA THR A 43 -6.00 -9.74 -15.78
C THR A 43 -5.23 -10.72 -14.88
N TYR A 44 -5.07 -10.36 -13.62
CA TYR A 44 -4.43 -11.18 -12.59
C TYR A 44 -5.39 -11.48 -11.44
N GLN A 45 -5.11 -12.52 -10.66
CA GLN A 45 -5.85 -12.80 -9.42
C GLN A 45 -5.35 -11.88 -8.30
N ARG A 46 -6.25 -11.34 -7.50
CA ARG A 46 -5.86 -10.60 -6.29
C ARG A 46 -5.38 -11.57 -5.23
N ALA A 47 -4.31 -11.20 -4.52
CA ALA A 47 -3.89 -11.92 -3.32
C ALA A 47 -4.88 -11.74 -2.15
N VAL A 48 -5.56 -10.59 -2.11
CA VAL A 48 -6.55 -10.21 -1.10
C VAL A 48 -7.67 -9.42 -1.78
N THR A 49 -8.90 -9.56 -1.30
CA THR A 49 -10.09 -8.90 -1.85
C THR A 49 -10.57 -7.78 -0.91
N PRO A 50 -9.97 -6.58 -0.96
CA PRO A 50 -10.38 -5.48 -0.10
C PRO A 50 -11.64 -4.78 -0.63
N ALA A 51 -12.30 -4.01 0.23
CA ALA A 51 -13.15 -2.91 -0.23
C ALA A 51 -12.26 -1.72 -0.59
N GLY A 52 -12.74 -0.79 -1.41
CA GLY A 52 -12.05 0.48 -1.60
C GLY A 52 -12.21 1.09 -2.98
N LEU A 53 -11.13 1.68 -3.48
CA LEU A 53 -11.09 2.46 -4.71
C LEU A 53 -9.89 2.06 -5.56
N ILE A 54 -10.10 1.87 -6.86
CA ILE A 54 -9.02 1.63 -7.83
C ILE A 54 -9.07 2.72 -8.89
N PHE A 55 -7.92 3.22 -9.33
CA PHE A 55 -7.84 4.15 -10.44
C PHE A 55 -6.93 3.62 -11.55
N TYR A 56 -7.26 4.01 -12.78
CA TYR A 56 -6.73 3.42 -14.00
C TYR A 56 -6.13 4.49 -14.92
N ASP A 57 -5.24 4.10 -15.83
CA ASP A 57 -4.77 4.95 -16.92
C ASP A 57 -5.71 4.93 -18.15
N LYS A 58 -5.31 5.57 -19.26
CA LYS A 58 -6.11 5.61 -20.50
C LYS A 58 -6.19 4.27 -21.24
N LYS A 59 -5.28 3.34 -20.94
CA LYS A 59 -5.29 2.00 -21.51
C LYS A 59 -6.24 1.09 -20.75
N GLY A 60 -6.58 1.45 -19.52
CA GLY A 60 -7.38 0.64 -18.61
C GLY A 60 -6.51 -0.20 -17.67
N ASP A 61 -5.22 0.11 -17.57
CA ASP A 61 -4.30 -0.54 -16.64
C ASP A 61 -4.40 0.14 -15.27
N GLU A 62 -4.34 -0.64 -14.18
CA GLU A 62 -4.36 -0.13 -12.81
C GLU A 62 -3.14 0.76 -12.53
N ARG A 63 -3.35 1.82 -11.76
CA ARG A 63 -2.33 2.81 -11.40
C ARG A 63 -2.21 2.99 -9.89
N GLY A 64 -2.89 2.16 -9.11
CA GLY A 64 -2.96 2.22 -7.67
C GLY A 64 -4.41 2.22 -7.17
N GLY A 65 -4.55 2.43 -5.87
CA GLY A 65 -5.85 2.40 -5.22
C GLY A 65 -5.78 2.56 -3.71
N LEU A 66 -6.96 2.69 -3.11
CA LEU A 66 -7.23 2.54 -1.69
C LEU A 66 -7.77 1.13 -1.44
N ALA A 67 -7.15 0.40 -0.53
CA ALA A 67 -7.56 -0.90 -0.07
C ALA A 67 -7.90 -0.84 1.43
N ILE A 68 -9.11 -1.28 1.77
CA ILE A 68 -9.61 -1.45 3.13
C ILE A 68 -9.87 -2.94 3.31
N THR A 69 -9.01 -3.57 4.09
CA THR A 69 -9.11 -4.99 4.42
C THR A 69 -9.52 -5.10 5.87
N ASP A 70 -10.61 -5.83 6.09
CA ASP A 70 -11.11 -6.17 7.40
C ASP A 70 -11.23 -7.71 7.46
N THR A 71 -10.43 -8.33 8.32
CA THR A 71 -10.48 -9.78 8.59
C THR A 71 -10.77 -10.03 10.07
N ASP A 72 -11.03 -11.28 10.44
CA ASP A 72 -11.20 -11.67 11.85
C ASP A 72 -9.95 -11.42 12.71
N LYS A 73 -8.78 -11.26 12.09
CA LYS A 73 -7.49 -11.12 12.79
C LYS A 73 -6.93 -9.72 12.75
N THR A 74 -7.08 -9.05 11.61
CA THR A 74 -6.32 -7.84 11.28
C THR A 74 -7.17 -6.88 10.46
N ASN A 75 -7.07 -5.59 10.81
CA ASN A 75 -7.48 -4.48 9.97
C ASN A 75 -6.24 -3.98 9.20
N PHE A 76 -6.36 -3.79 7.90
CA PHE A 76 -5.28 -3.25 7.09
C PHE A 76 -5.82 -2.26 6.05
N ASN A 77 -5.36 -1.02 6.14
CA ASN A 77 -5.71 0.05 5.23
C ASN A 77 -4.46 0.45 4.46
N ALA A 78 -4.56 0.55 3.12
CA ALA A 78 -3.44 0.97 2.29
C ALA A 78 -3.89 1.90 1.16
N LEU A 79 -3.06 2.89 0.85
CA LEU A 79 -3.14 3.72 -0.34
C LEU A 79 -1.85 3.53 -1.13
N ALA A 80 -1.97 3.16 -2.40
CA ALA A 80 -0.82 2.96 -3.28
C ALA A 80 -0.96 3.79 -4.56
N PHE A 81 0.18 4.26 -5.07
CA PHE A 81 0.34 4.81 -6.41
C PHE A 81 1.41 3.99 -7.13
N ASP A 82 1.08 3.51 -8.33
CA ASP A 82 1.90 2.51 -9.01
C ASP A 82 2.74 3.14 -10.12
N TYR A 83 3.91 2.55 -10.40
CA TYR A 83 4.46 2.55 -11.75
C TYR A 83 3.63 1.63 -12.65
N GLN A 84 3.99 1.51 -13.94
CA GLN A 84 3.21 0.68 -14.87
C GLN A 84 3.27 -0.82 -14.52
N ASN A 85 4.24 -1.23 -13.70
CA ASN A 85 4.54 -2.62 -13.39
C ASN A 85 4.25 -3.00 -11.94
N ALA A 86 4.34 -2.06 -10.99
CA ALA A 86 4.18 -2.28 -9.55
C ALA A 86 4.18 -0.95 -8.76
N ASP A 87 3.82 -1.01 -7.48
CA ASP A 87 3.72 0.10 -6.52
C ASP A 87 4.98 1.00 -6.49
N ALA A 88 4.80 2.30 -6.73
CA ALA A 88 5.86 3.31 -6.60
C ALA A 88 5.89 3.93 -5.19
N ILE A 89 4.72 4.28 -4.67
CA ILE A 89 4.54 4.88 -3.34
C ILE A 89 3.42 4.13 -2.62
N GLY A 90 3.65 3.77 -1.37
CA GLY A 90 2.66 3.14 -0.50
C GLY A 90 2.49 3.88 0.82
N MET A 91 1.27 3.95 1.32
CA MET A 91 0.92 4.36 2.67
C MET A 91 0.06 3.28 3.30
N PHE A 92 0.28 2.95 4.56
CA PHE A 92 -0.53 1.94 5.23
C PHE A 92 -0.68 2.15 6.73
N ALA A 93 -1.73 1.57 7.28
CA ALA A 93 -1.95 1.38 8.70
C ALA A 93 -2.50 -0.03 8.95
N GLN A 94 -2.03 -0.66 10.02
CA GLN A 94 -2.45 -1.99 10.45
C GLN A 94 -2.58 -2.03 11.96
N ASP A 95 -3.64 -2.68 12.43
CA ASP A 95 -3.82 -3.11 13.81
C ASP A 95 -4.44 -4.51 13.84
N ASN A 96 -4.07 -5.29 14.84
CA ASN A 96 -4.68 -6.60 15.08
C ASN A 96 -5.86 -6.45 16.02
N LYS A 97 -6.88 -7.29 15.83
CA LYS A 97 -8.12 -7.25 16.64
C LYS A 97 -7.99 -7.97 17.97
N ASN A 98 -7.10 -8.95 18.05
CA ASN A 98 -7.02 -9.89 19.17
C ASN A 98 -5.76 -9.72 20.03
N ASP A 99 -4.90 -8.76 19.68
CA ASP A 99 -3.70 -8.41 20.42
C ASP A 99 -3.39 -6.90 20.28
N GLN A 100 -2.25 -6.46 20.82
CA GLN A 100 -1.84 -5.05 20.80
C GLN A 100 -0.87 -4.72 19.66
N TYR A 101 -0.78 -5.55 18.63
CA TYR A 101 0.09 -5.30 17.49
C TYR A 101 -0.47 -4.18 16.62
N PHE A 102 0.40 -3.22 16.27
CA PHE A 102 0.08 -2.18 15.31
C PHE A 102 1.31 -1.69 14.56
N LYS A 103 1.09 -1.20 13.34
CA LYS A 103 2.10 -0.51 12.54
C LYS A 103 1.47 0.49 11.58
N ALA A 104 2.25 1.48 11.17
CA ALA A 104 1.89 2.39 10.10
C ALA A 104 3.15 2.74 9.30
N GLY A 105 2.99 3.11 8.03
CA GLY A 105 4.15 3.39 7.21
C GLY A 105 3.87 4.13 5.92
N PHE A 106 4.96 4.70 5.41
CA PHE A 106 5.09 5.28 4.08
C PHE A 106 6.31 4.66 3.40
N THR A 107 6.15 4.20 2.18
CA THR A 107 7.19 3.51 1.40
C THR A 107 7.37 4.18 0.04
N ILE A 108 8.62 4.25 -0.42
CA ILE A 108 8.97 4.66 -1.79
C ILE A 108 9.83 3.57 -2.41
N ASN A 109 9.46 3.17 -3.61
CA ASN A 109 10.16 2.17 -4.41
C ASN A 109 10.73 2.81 -5.69
N ASP A 110 11.90 2.34 -6.11
CA ASP A 110 12.42 2.57 -7.46
C ASP A 110 11.77 1.59 -8.43
N LYS A 111 11.55 2.05 -9.66
CA LYS A 111 11.00 1.21 -10.73
C LYS A 111 11.98 0.11 -11.10
N ASP A 112 11.52 -1.14 -11.08
CA ASP A 112 12.26 -2.23 -11.71
C ASP A 112 12.18 -2.11 -13.24
N LEU A 113 13.34 -1.90 -13.87
CA LEU A 113 13.45 -1.76 -15.32
C LEU A 113 13.46 -3.10 -16.07
N SER A 114 13.53 -4.24 -15.37
CA SER A 114 13.41 -5.56 -15.98
C SER A 114 12.02 -5.82 -16.59
N GLY A 115 11.02 -5.04 -16.17
CA GLY A 115 9.63 -5.17 -16.61
C GLY A 115 8.87 -6.32 -15.96
N LYS A 116 9.44 -6.98 -14.94
CA LYS A 116 8.76 -8.01 -14.15
C LYS A 116 7.55 -7.39 -13.41
N PRO A 117 6.31 -7.87 -13.67
CA PRO A 117 5.14 -7.39 -12.94
C PRO A 117 5.21 -7.70 -11.44
N GLY A 118 4.69 -6.80 -10.61
CA GLY A 118 4.62 -6.97 -9.16
C GLY A 118 5.97 -6.85 -8.45
N HIS A 119 7.01 -6.33 -9.12
CA HIS A 119 8.33 -6.16 -8.54
C HIS A 119 8.85 -4.75 -8.76
N ASN A 120 9.36 -4.14 -7.69
CA ASN A 120 10.07 -2.87 -7.64
C ASN A 120 11.15 -2.97 -6.54
N ILE A 121 12.07 -2.01 -6.47
CA ILE A 121 13.15 -2.00 -5.47
C ILE A 121 12.75 -1.06 -4.34
N ASN A 122 12.55 -1.56 -3.12
CA ASN A 122 12.19 -0.72 -1.99
C ASN A 122 13.38 0.14 -1.52
N ARG A 123 13.20 1.47 -1.52
CA ARG A 123 14.28 2.44 -1.28
C ARG A 123 14.19 3.15 0.04
N ILE A 124 12.99 3.59 0.40
CA ILE A 124 12.76 4.44 1.57
C ILE A 124 11.55 3.90 2.31
N ASN A 125 11.72 3.68 3.61
CA ASN A 125 10.61 3.37 4.53
C ASN A 125 10.62 4.37 5.68
N LEU A 126 9.49 5.02 5.90
CA LEU A 126 9.20 5.79 7.12
C LEU A 126 8.10 5.04 7.85
N VAL A 127 8.42 4.38 8.96
CA VAL A 127 7.54 3.38 9.58
C VAL A 127 7.50 3.51 11.09
N THR A 128 6.37 3.11 11.66
CA THR A 128 6.21 2.83 13.09
C THR A 128 5.72 1.41 13.28
N GLU A 129 6.18 0.73 14.34
CA GLU A 129 5.75 -0.63 14.68
C GLU A 129 5.86 -0.85 16.20
N ASN A 130 4.73 -1.14 16.85
CA ASN A 130 4.65 -1.43 18.29
C ASN A 130 5.40 -0.41 19.16
N GLY A 131 5.22 0.88 18.85
CA GLY A 131 5.85 2.00 19.56
C GLY A 131 7.26 2.37 19.09
N ASN A 132 7.91 1.56 18.24
CA ASN A 132 9.19 1.94 17.60
C ASN A 132 8.93 2.81 16.38
N ALA A 133 9.84 3.74 16.08
CA ALA A 133 9.81 4.58 14.89
C ALA A 133 11.12 4.48 14.11
N ALA A 134 11.06 4.43 12.78
CA ALA A 134 12.25 4.36 11.93
C ALA A 134 12.10 5.06 10.58
N LEU A 135 13.19 5.70 10.13
CA LEU A 135 13.47 6.03 8.73
C LEU A 135 14.59 5.11 8.23
N VAL A 136 14.31 4.32 7.21
CA VAL A 136 15.24 3.36 6.61
C VAL A 136 15.52 3.75 5.16
N LEU A 137 16.78 3.98 4.83
CA LEU A 137 17.26 4.20 3.47
C LEU A 137 18.06 2.97 3.02
N LYS A 138 17.67 2.40 1.89
CA LYS A 138 18.24 1.18 1.32
C LYS A 138 19.04 1.48 0.05
N ASP A 139 19.94 0.57 -0.34
CA ASP A 139 20.59 0.59 -1.64
C ASP A 139 19.79 -0.15 -2.72
N ALA A 140 20.39 -0.31 -3.91
CA ALA A 140 19.70 -0.88 -5.09
C ALA A 140 19.41 -2.38 -4.96
N ASN A 141 20.01 -3.03 -3.97
CA ASN A 141 19.76 -4.42 -3.62
C ASN A 141 18.87 -4.53 -2.37
N GLU A 142 18.17 -3.45 -2.02
CA GLU A 142 17.30 -3.33 -0.85
C GLU A 142 18.01 -3.51 0.51
N ILE A 143 19.35 -3.41 0.53
CA ILE A 143 20.14 -3.50 1.76
C ILE A 143 20.05 -2.16 2.50
N PRO A 144 19.61 -2.11 3.77
CA PRO A 144 19.63 -0.89 4.56
C PRO A 144 21.05 -0.32 4.64
N ARG A 145 21.21 0.99 4.39
CA ARG A 145 22.50 1.71 4.46
C ARG A 145 22.51 2.75 5.56
N ILE A 146 21.35 3.36 5.82
CA ILE A 146 21.14 4.34 6.89
C ILE A 146 19.81 4.00 7.56
N VAL A 147 19.82 3.92 8.89
CA VAL A 147 18.62 3.78 9.72
C VAL A 147 18.65 4.82 10.82
N LEU A 148 17.65 5.69 10.85
CA LEU A 148 17.38 6.60 11.97
C LEU A 148 16.23 6.00 12.75
N LYS A 149 16.38 5.76 14.05
CA LYS A 149 15.31 5.13 14.84
C LYS A 149 15.20 5.66 16.27
N VAL A 150 14.00 5.56 16.81
CA VAL A 150 13.70 5.73 18.23
C VAL A 150 12.90 4.50 18.66
N ASP A 151 13.40 3.78 19.66
CA ASP A 151 12.70 2.60 20.17
C ASP A 151 11.51 2.98 21.07
N SER A 152 10.70 1.99 21.46
CA SER A 152 9.53 2.20 22.30
C SER A 152 9.84 2.70 23.73
N LEU A 153 11.11 2.67 24.15
CA LEU A 153 11.58 3.21 25.43
C LEU A 153 12.13 4.63 25.30
N GLY A 154 12.15 5.19 24.08
CA GLY A 154 12.64 6.53 23.79
C GLY A 154 14.14 6.61 23.49
N ASN A 155 14.84 5.48 23.35
CA ASN A 155 16.25 5.50 23.00
C ASN A 155 16.40 5.79 21.50
N ALA A 156 17.06 6.89 21.19
CA ALA A 156 17.39 7.26 19.82
C ALA A 156 18.67 6.56 19.35
N SER A 157 18.75 6.22 18.07
CA SER A 157 20.01 5.82 17.44
C SER A 157 20.06 6.14 15.95
N ILE A 158 21.29 6.31 15.45
CA ILE A 158 21.59 6.45 14.03
C ILE A 158 22.56 5.34 13.64
N GLU A 159 22.18 4.51 12.68
CA GLU A 159 22.95 3.34 12.25
C GLU A 159 23.33 3.46 10.79
N THR A 160 24.58 3.08 10.47
CA THR A 160 25.02 2.91 9.08
C THR A 160 25.52 1.50 8.85
N PHE A 161 25.33 1.00 7.64
CA PHE A 161 25.65 -0.37 7.27
C PHE A 161 26.56 -0.40 6.03
N ASP A 162 27.41 -1.40 5.96
CA ASP A 162 28.26 -1.65 4.79
C ASP A 162 27.49 -2.30 3.62
N LYS A 163 28.20 -2.61 2.53
CA LYS A 163 27.61 -3.23 1.33
C LYS A 163 27.03 -4.63 1.56
N GLY A 164 27.41 -5.31 2.64
CA GLY A 164 26.91 -6.61 3.02
C GLY A 164 25.78 -6.55 4.06
N GLY A 165 25.33 -5.35 4.43
CA GLY A 165 24.31 -5.14 5.46
C GLY A 165 24.86 -5.29 6.88
N LYS A 166 26.18 -5.28 7.07
CA LYS A 166 26.78 -5.34 8.42
C LYS A 166 26.84 -3.94 9.01
N LEU A 167 26.45 -3.81 10.29
CA LEU A 167 26.55 -2.56 11.04
C LEU A 167 27.99 -2.06 11.01
N LYS A 168 28.19 -0.85 10.49
CA LYS A 168 29.48 -0.18 10.39
C LYS A 168 29.67 0.85 11.50
N TRP A 169 28.59 1.54 11.87
CA TRP A 169 28.62 2.58 12.90
C TRP A 169 27.23 2.77 13.52
N ARG A 170 27.20 3.05 14.82
CA ARG A 170 26.00 3.40 15.59
C ARG A 170 26.34 4.55 16.54
N GLN A 171 25.48 5.55 16.61
CA GLN A 171 25.38 6.52 17.70
C GLN A 171 24.08 6.32 18.45
#